data_AF-A0A849FVZ8-F1
#
_entry.id   AF-A0A849FVZ8-F1
#
_cell.length_a   1.000
_cell.length_b   1.000
_cell.length_c   1.000
_cell.angle_alpha   90.00
_cell.angle_beta   90.00
_cell.angle_gamma   90.00
#
_symmetry.space_group_name_H-M   'P 1'
#
loop_
_entity.id
_entity.type
_entity.pdbx_description
1 polymer ?
#
loop_
_entity_poly.entity_id
_entity_poly.type
_entity_poly.pdbx_seq_one_letter_code
_entity_poly.pdbx_strand_id
1 'polypeptide(L)'
;DYTLPTGVAVLLDLYLNLARPILEKTPSEYLFPAQNGGHKPSAHLSRLIKETILEHTGLVINAHLFRSIAGKIHSLVQPGDFVTLSHVLNNSLPMAMKAYAQFERQSSLQHYQNSLQAARRGGAA
;
A
#
# COMPACT_ATOMS: atom_id res chain seq x y z
N ASP A 1 9.65 -15.52 -1.75
CA ASP A 1 10.19 -14.59 -0.74
C ASP A 1 9.98 -13.15 -1.16
N TYR A 2 9.56 -12.27 -0.25
CA TYR A 2 9.35 -10.84 -0.50
C TYR A 2 10.42 -10.05 0.25
N THR A 3 11.27 -9.33 -0.48
CA THR A 3 12.33 -8.51 0.13
C THR A 3 11.73 -7.20 0.62
N LEU A 4 11.98 -6.85 1.88
CA LEU A 4 11.52 -5.58 2.44
C LEU A 4 12.32 -4.41 1.82
N PRO A 5 11.65 -3.36 1.32
CA PRO A 5 12.33 -2.15 0.90
C PRO A 5 13.09 -1.51 2.08
N THR A 6 14.23 -0.89 1.82
CA THR A 6 15.10 -0.30 2.86
C THR A 6 14.34 0.64 3.79
N GLY A 7 13.46 1.50 3.26
CA GLY A 7 12.65 2.39 4.10
C GLY A 7 11.70 1.65 5.04
N VAL A 8 11.14 0.50 4.61
CA VAL A 8 10.28 -0.33 5.46
C VAL A 8 11.11 -1.06 6.52
N ALA A 9 12.31 -1.54 6.17
CA ALA A 9 13.22 -2.17 7.12
C ALA A 9 13.62 -1.19 8.24
N VAL A 10 13.96 0.06 7.90
CA VAL A 10 14.28 1.10 8.89
C VAL A 10 13.10 1.39 9.83
N LEU A 11 11.87 1.45 9.31
CA LEU A 11 10.68 1.61 10.15
C LEU A 11 10.45 0.40 11.06
N LEU A 12 10.74 -0.81 10.57
CA LEU A 12 10.63 -2.02 11.36
C LEU A 12 11.68 -2.07 12.48
N ASP A 13 12.92 -1.67 12.19
CA ASP A 13 13.98 -1.57 13.19
C ASP A 13 13.64 -0.53 14.26
N LEU A 14 13.10 0.63 13.87
CA LEU A 14 12.62 1.65 14.79
C LEU A 14 11.52 1.08 15.71
N TYR A 15 10.56 0.37 15.13
CA TYR A 15 9.49 -0.27 15.87
C TYR A 15 10.04 -1.32 16.85
N LEU A 16 10.91 -2.22 16.40
CA LEU A 16 11.44 -3.32 17.22
C LEU A 16 12.31 -2.82 18.37
N ASN A 17 13.11 -1.77 18.16
CA ASN A 17 14.07 -1.30 19.16
C ASN A 17 13.48 -0.26 20.12
N LEU A 18 12.56 0.60 19.66
CA LEU A 18 12.03 1.70 20.49
C LEU A 18 10.59 1.46 20.94
N ALA A 19 9.69 1.14 20.01
CA ALA A 19 8.27 1.12 20.31
C ALA A 19 7.81 -0.21 20.94
N ARG A 20 8.27 -1.34 20.39
CA ARG A 20 7.86 -2.68 20.82
C ARG A 20 8.15 -2.94 22.31
N PRO A 21 9.34 -2.64 22.86
CA PRO A 21 9.61 -2.88 24.29
C PRO A 21 8.69 -2.09 25.23
N ILE A 22 8.18 -0.94 24.79
CA ILE A 22 7.26 -0.10 25.58
C ILE A 22 5.82 -0.61 25.48
N LEU A 23 5.43 -1.13 24.30
CA LEU A 23 4.07 -1.57 24.00
C LEU A 23 3.82 -3.04 24.42
N GLU A 24 4.86 -3.85 24.48
CA GLU A 24 4.83 -5.27 24.84
C GLU A 24 4.78 -5.41 26.37
N LYS A 25 3.59 -5.66 26.90
CA LYS A 25 3.37 -5.89 28.35
C LYS A 25 3.59 -7.36 28.77
N THR A 26 3.52 -8.26 27.80
CA THR A 26 3.66 -9.71 27.98
C THR A 26 4.50 -10.23 26.82
N PRO A 27 5.47 -11.13 27.05
CA PRO A 27 6.27 -11.74 25.98
C PRO A 27 5.39 -12.34 24.88
N SER A 28 5.73 -12.09 23.62
CA SER A 28 4.95 -12.55 22.47
C SER A 28 5.83 -12.96 21.28
N GLU A 29 5.40 -14.00 20.58
CA GLU A 29 6.02 -14.46 19.32
C GLU A 29 5.52 -13.67 18.09
N TYR A 30 4.44 -12.90 18.23
CA TYR A 30 3.89 -12.12 17.12
C TYR A 30 4.75 -10.88 16.86
N LEU A 31 4.97 -10.54 15.58
CA LEU A 31 5.71 -9.34 15.20
C LEU A 31 5.04 -8.06 15.71
N PHE A 32 3.71 -8.01 15.68
CA PHE A 32 2.90 -6.89 16.20
C PHE A 32 1.92 -7.38 17.28
N PRO A 33 2.35 -7.59 18.53
CA PRO A 33 1.53 -8.22 19.56
C PRO A 33 0.43 -7.31 20.08
N ALA A 34 -0.70 -7.89 20.48
CA ALA A 34 -1.67 -7.21 21.34
C ALA A 34 -1.10 -7.05 22.75
N GLN A 35 -1.67 -6.15 23.55
CA GLN A 35 -1.17 -5.87 24.91
C GLN A 35 -1.23 -7.08 25.85
N ASN A 36 -2.03 -8.10 25.54
CA ASN A 36 -2.11 -9.35 26.29
C ASN A 36 -1.13 -10.44 25.82
N GLY A 37 -0.19 -10.11 24.93
CA GLY A 37 0.76 -11.06 24.34
C GLY A 37 0.19 -11.90 23.19
N GLY A 38 -1.11 -11.79 22.89
CA GLY A 38 -1.75 -12.47 21.76
C GLY A 38 -1.56 -11.77 20.42
N HIS A 39 -2.14 -12.35 19.37
CA HIS A 39 -2.17 -11.72 18.05
C HIS A 39 -3.01 -10.42 18.08
N LYS A 40 -2.63 -9.44 17.26
CA LYS A 40 -3.42 -8.21 17.11
C LYS A 40 -4.72 -8.50 16.36
N PRO A 41 -5.90 -8.18 16.92
CA PRO A 41 -7.15 -8.30 16.19
C PRO A 41 -7.17 -7.35 14.98
N SER A 42 -7.72 -7.80 13.85
CA SER A 42 -7.87 -7.00 12.63
C SER A 42 -8.69 -5.71 12.87
N ALA A 43 -9.70 -5.78 13.73
CA ALA A 43 -10.51 -4.63 14.12
C ALA A 43 -9.67 -3.55 14.86
N HIS A 44 -8.72 -3.97 15.69
CA HIS A 44 -7.84 -3.04 16.42
C HIS A 44 -6.87 -2.35 15.47
N LEU A 45 -6.27 -3.09 14.53
CA LEU A 45 -5.43 -2.49 13.49
C LEU A 45 -6.22 -1.51 12.62
N SER A 46 -7.43 -1.89 12.21
CA SER A 46 -8.30 -1.03 11.40
C SER A 46 -8.67 0.27 12.11
N ARG A 47 -8.94 0.18 13.42
CA ARG A 47 -9.20 1.34 14.26
C ARG A 47 -7.95 2.23 14.40
N LEU A 48 -6.78 1.63 14.66
CA LEU A 48 -5.51 2.35 14.77
C LEU A 48 -5.20 3.15 13.49
N ILE A 49 -5.30 2.53 12.31
CA ILE A 49 -5.11 3.20 11.02
C ILE A 49 -6.04 4.42 10.89
N LYS A 50 -7.33 4.23 11.19
CA LYS A 50 -8.33 5.29 11.07
C LYS A 50 -8.05 6.45 12.03
N GLU A 51 -7.82 6.15 13.30
CA GLU A 51 -7.59 7.14 14.35
C GLU A 51 -6.31 7.93 14.06
N THR A 52 -5.19 7.26 13.76
CA THR A 52 -3.91 7.92 13.47
C THR A 52 -3.97 8.82 12.24
N ILE A 53 -4.61 8.38 11.15
CA ILE A 53 -4.72 9.23 9.95
C ILE A 53 -5.62 10.42 10.22
N LEU A 54 -6.74 10.22 10.93
CA LEU A 54 -7.65 11.29 11.29
C LEU A 54 -6.94 12.34 12.17
N GLU A 55 -6.18 11.91 13.16
CA GLU A 55 -5.43 12.78 14.07
C GLU A 55 -4.40 13.65 13.32
N HIS A 56 -3.64 13.07 12.39
CA HIS A 56 -2.57 13.80 11.71
C HIS A 56 -2.98 14.54 10.44
N THR A 57 -4.13 14.19 9.83
CA THR A 57 -4.52 14.73 8.51
C THR A 57 -5.93 15.30 8.46
N GLY A 58 -6.78 15.01 9.46
CA GLY A 58 -8.21 15.32 9.44
C GLY A 58 -9.04 14.42 8.51
N LEU A 59 -8.42 13.46 7.82
CA LEU A 59 -9.11 12.58 6.86
C LEU A 59 -9.57 11.28 7.51
N VAL A 60 -10.78 10.84 7.18
CA VAL A 60 -11.31 9.54 7.61
C VAL A 60 -10.91 8.47 6.59
N ILE A 61 -9.83 7.75 6.88
CA ILE A 61 -9.31 6.67 6.03
C ILE A 61 -9.43 5.32 6.76
N ASN A 62 -10.24 4.40 6.24
CA ASN A 62 -10.33 3.04 6.77
C ASN A 62 -9.24 2.11 6.19
N ALA A 63 -9.05 0.92 6.77
CA ALA A 63 -7.99 -0.01 6.35
C ALA A 63 -8.08 -0.45 4.86
N HIS A 64 -9.29 -0.65 4.33
CA HIS A 64 -9.48 -0.97 2.91
C HIS A 64 -9.09 0.21 2.03
N LEU A 65 -9.49 1.43 2.39
CA LEU A 65 -9.14 2.65 1.65
C LEU A 65 -7.63 2.95 1.73
N PHE A 66 -7.01 2.72 2.90
CA PHE A 66 -5.56 2.83 3.07
C PHE A 66 -4.82 1.92 2.08
N ARG A 67 -5.26 0.66 1.98
CA ARG A 67 -4.74 -0.30 1.00
C ARG A 67 -4.99 0.18 -0.44
N SER A 68 -6.18 0.72 -0.72
CA SER A 68 -6.53 1.24 -2.05
C SER A 68 -5.71 2.46 -2.46
N ILE A 69 -5.29 3.31 -1.52
CA ILE A 69 -4.42 4.47 -1.79
C ILE A 69 -3.06 4.00 -2.31
N ALA A 70 -2.45 2.99 -1.68
CA ALA A 70 -1.19 2.41 -2.16
C ALA A 70 -1.33 1.90 -3.60
N GLY A 71 -2.43 1.21 -3.91
CA GLY A 71 -2.72 0.75 -5.27
C GLY A 71 -2.90 1.89 -6.26
N LYS A 72 -3.62 2.96 -5.86
CA LYS A 72 -3.77 4.16 -6.69
C LYS A 72 -2.44 4.86 -6.96
N ILE A 73 -1.57 4.99 -5.96
CA ILE A 73 -0.24 5.61 -6.12
C ILE A 73 0.58 4.80 -7.13
N HIS A 74 0.59 3.48 -7.03
CA HIS A 74 1.28 2.62 -8.00
C HIS A 74 0.70 2.78 -9.42
N SER A 75 -0.63 2.70 -9.56
CA SER A 75 -1.35 2.91 -10.83
C SER A 75 -1.07 4.27 -11.50
N LEU A 76 -0.81 5.32 -10.71
CA LEU A 76 -0.46 6.64 -11.27
C LEU A 76 0.97 6.68 -11.84
N VAL A 77 1.88 5.86 -11.33
CA VAL A 77 3.29 5.81 -11.76
C VAL A 77 3.49 4.78 -12.87
N GLN A 78 2.79 3.64 -12.79
CA GLN A 78 2.85 2.54 -13.76
C GLN A 78 1.43 2.07 -14.11
N PRO A 79 0.71 2.80 -14.99
CA PRO A 79 -0.64 2.41 -15.39
C PRO A 79 -0.65 1.03 -16.05
N GLY A 80 -1.63 0.20 -15.70
CA GLY A 80 -1.83 -1.11 -16.30
C GLY A 80 -1.07 -2.27 -15.65
N ASP A 81 -0.18 -2.03 -14.67
CA ASP A 81 0.51 -3.10 -13.94
C ASP A 81 -0.37 -3.72 -12.83
N PHE A 82 -1.49 -4.30 -13.24
CA PHE A 82 -2.42 -4.98 -12.34
C PHE A 82 -1.85 -6.29 -11.78
N VAL A 83 -0.84 -6.87 -12.45
CA VAL A 83 -0.18 -8.09 -12.01
C VAL A 83 0.61 -7.83 -10.73
N THR A 84 1.44 -6.78 -10.70
CA THR A 84 2.15 -6.38 -9.47
C THR A 84 1.19 -6.04 -8.35
N LEU A 85 0.09 -5.31 -8.64
CA LEU A 85 -0.95 -5.02 -7.65
C LEU A 85 -1.62 -6.30 -7.11
N SER A 86 -1.91 -7.28 -7.96
CA SER A 86 -2.53 -8.54 -7.54
C SER A 86 -1.61 -9.34 -6.61
N HIS A 87 -0.31 -9.39 -6.91
CA HIS A 87 0.70 -10.06 -6.10
C HIS A 87 0.92 -9.37 -4.74
N VAL A 88 1.10 -8.04 -4.74
CA VAL A 88 1.36 -7.28 -3.50
C VAL A 88 0.14 -7.25 -2.58
N LEU A 89 -1.05 -7.15 -3.16
CA LEU A 89 -2.29 -7.04 -2.38
C LEU A 89 -2.90 -8.41 -2.04
N ASN A 90 -2.34 -9.49 -2.58
CA ASN A 90 -2.83 -10.87 -2.50
C ASN A 90 -4.32 -10.98 -2.90
N ASN A 91 -4.68 -10.31 -3.99
CA ASN A 91 -6.01 -10.35 -4.58
C ASN A 91 -5.93 -10.98 -5.97
N SER A 92 -7.04 -11.54 -6.46
CA SER A 92 -7.08 -12.03 -7.84
C SER A 92 -6.91 -10.88 -8.83
N LEU A 93 -6.29 -11.16 -9.98
CA LEU A 93 -6.09 -10.18 -11.05
C LEU A 93 -7.42 -9.50 -11.49
N PRO A 94 -8.54 -10.22 -11.67
CA PRO A 94 -9.83 -9.57 -11.99
C PRO A 94 -10.31 -8.61 -10.90
N MET A 95 -10.08 -8.94 -9.62
CA MET A 95 -10.45 -8.06 -8.50
C MET A 95 -9.55 -6.83 -8.42
N ALA A 96 -8.25 -6.98 -8.68
CA ALA A 96 -7.31 -5.86 -8.75
C ALA A 96 -7.67 -4.91 -9.90
N MET A 97 -7.91 -5.44 -11.11
CA MET A 97 -8.34 -4.64 -12.26
C MET A 97 -9.63 -3.87 -11.96
N LYS A 98 -10.66 -4.53 -11.42
CA LYS A 98 -11.93 -3.86 -11.07
C LYS A 98 -11.74 -2.74 -10.05
N ALA A 99 -10.89 -2.94 -9.05
CA ALA A 99 -10.64 -1.96 -7.99
C ALA A 99 -9.85 -0.74 -8.49
N TYR A 100 -8.88 -0.93 -9.39
CA TYR A 100 -7.89 0.08 -9.72
C TYR A 100 -8.02 0.72 -11.11
N ALA A 101 -8.64 0.05 -12.09
CA ALA A 101 -8.80 0.58 -13.45
C ALA A 101 -9.52 1.94 -13.48
N GLN A 102 -10.44 2.18 -12.54
CA GLN A 102 -11.16 3.46 -12.44
C GLN A 102 -10.25 4.65 -12.06
N PHE A 103 -9.12 4.40 -11.38
CA PHE A 103 -8.20 5.45 -10.96
C PHE A 103 -7.21 5.84 -12.05
N GLU A 104 -7.10 5.04 -13.10
CA GLU A 104 -6.11 5.22 -14.14
C GLU A 104 -6.58 6.10 -15.30
N ARG A 105 -7.89 6.37 -15.43
CA ARG A 105 -8.48 7.00 -16.65
C ARG A 105 -7.67 8.19 -17.19
N GLN A 106 -7.23 9.12 -16.34
CA GLN A 106 -6.45 10.28 -16.77
C GLN A 106 -4.99 9.92 -17.11
N SER A 107 -4.36 9.04 -16.32
CA SER A 107 -2.99 8.57 -16.57
C SER A 107 -2.90 7.71 -17.83
N SER A 108 -3.89 6.85 -18.09
CA SER A 108 -3.95 5.99 -19.29
C SER A 108 -4.09 6.83 -20.55
N LEU A 109 -4.89 7.89 -20.51
CA LEU A 109 -5.01 8.84 -21.62
C LEU A 109 -3.68 9.57 -21.87
N GLN A 110 -2.99 10.01 -20.82
CA GLN A 110 -1.66 10.62 -20.95
C GLN A 110 -0.62 9.62 -21.49
N HIS A 111 -0.62 8.38 -21.01
CA HIS A 111 0.28 7.32 -21.47
C HIS A 111 0.07 7.00 -22.96
N TYR A 112 -1.19 6.88 -23.39
CA TYR A 112 -1.55 6.69 -24.80
C TYR A 112 -1.06 7.85 -25.67
N GLN A 113 -1.25 9.09 -25.22
CA GLN A 113 -0.79 10.26 -25.97
C GLN A 113 0.74 10.30 -26.06
N ASN A 114 1.45 9.97 -24.98
CA ASN A 114 2.90 9.94 -24.93
C ASN A 114 3.48 8.84 -25.84
N SER A 115 2.89 7.64 -25.86
CA SER A 115 3.34 6.54 -26.72
C SER A 115 3.16 6.87 -28.20
N LEU A 116 2.04 7.49 -28.57
CA LEU A 116 1.81 8.00 -29.93
C LEU A 116 2.82 9.09 -30.31
N GLN A 117 3.11 10.03 -29.40
CA GLN A 117 4.11 11.07 -29.67
C GLN A 117 5.51 10.50 -29.83
N ALA A 118 5.90 9.51 -29.01
CA ALA A 118 7.18 8.83 -29.14
C ALA A 118 7.31 8.11 -30.49
N ALA A 119 6.28 7.37 -30.91
CA ALA A 119 6.23 6.74 -32.24
C ALA A 119 6.29 7.76 -33.37
N ARG A 120 5.60 8.91 -33.26
CA ARG A 120 5.65 9.99 -34.26
C ARG A 120 7.03 10.65 -34.34
N ARG A 121 7.75 10.77 -33.23
CA ARG A 121 9.12 11.32 -33.20
C ARG A 121 10.17 10.33 -33.71
N GLY A 122 9.94 9.03 -33.50
CA GLY A 122 10.79 7.95 -34.02
C GLY A 122 10.48 7.52 -35.46
N GLY A 123 9.36 7.97 -36.03
CA GLY A 123 8.89 7.63 -37.38
C GLY A 123 9.32 8.60 -38.49
N ALA A 124 10.31 9.45 -38.24
CA ALA A 124 11.03 10.17 -39.29
C ALA A 124 12.40 9.49 -39.50
N ALA A 125 12.36 8.31 -40.11
CA ALA A 125 13.52 7.67 -40.73
C ALA A 125 13.08 7.23 -42.14
#